data_AF-A0A0R2QFX8-F1
#
_entry.id   AF-A0A0R2QFX8-F1
#
_cell.length_a   1.000
_cell.length_b   1.000
_cell.length_c   1.000
_cell.angle_alpha   90.00
_cell.angle_beta   90.00
_cell.angle_gamma   90.00
#
_symmetry.space_group_name_H-M   'P 1'
#
loop_
_entity.id
_entity.type
_entity.pdbx_description
1 polymer ?
#
loop_
_entity_poly.entity_id
_entity_poly.type
_entity_poly.pdbx_seq_one_letter_code
_entity_poly.pdbx_strand_id
1 'polypeptide(L)'
;MTARSDWNVYSIKGSFMGSRKRLLGIGLFAVGSLLFAACGGSDTATESVSQDATAVADGPACAGTETIKIARNNWTASAIEVEVVKQLIETNLCNPVEIVDIDENAMIAGMSSGDIDANVEVWPSGFTPEEQAFVDDGSVVNMGELGAVGKIGWFITPNALEQFPQLATWEGLKDPEVAKAFATAATGSQGRLLAMDPSFSSYEEPVAKNLGLDFKVQYSGSEAATQAEIIAATEAGKPVIMYYW
;
A
#
# COMPACT_ATOMS: atom_id res chain seq x y z
N MET A 1 -14.98 13.76 15.94
CA MET A 1 -13.58 13.73 16.39
C MET A 1 -12.75 13.33 15.19
N THR A 2 -12.07 14.27 14.55
CA THR A 2 -11.13 13.96 13.47
C THR A 2 -9.80 13.60 14.13
N ALA A 3 -9.50 12.31 14.22
CA ALA A 3 -8.13 11.86 14.46
C ALA A 3 -7.33 12.22 13.20
N ARG A 4 -6.20 12.93 13.38
CA ARG A 4 -5.20 13.04 12.32
C ARG A 4 -4.48 11.69 12.26
N SER A 5 -4.48 11.06 11.09
CA SER A 5 -3.70 9.86 10.83
C SER A 5 -2.51 10.25 9.96
N ASP A 6 -1.31 10.10 10.52
CA ASP A 6 -0.04 10.30 9.85
C ASP A 6 0.45 8.92 9.32
N TRP A 7 0.66 8.81 8.02
CA TRP A 7 0.94 7.53 7.36
C TRP A 7 2.40 7.13 7.54
N ASN A 8 2.68 5.87 7.90
CA ASN A 8 4.05 5.39 8.10
C ASN A 8 4.43 4.35 7.03
N VAL A 9 5.64 4.46 6.48
CA VAL A 9 6.27 3.45 5.61
C VAL A 9 7.03 2.46 6.49
N TYR A 10 7.12 1.19 6.13
CA TYR A 10 7.93 0.21 6.86
C TYR A 10 8.83 -0.64 5.92
N SER A 11 9.97 -1.12 6.42
CA SER A 11 10.95 -1.99 5.73
C SER A 11 11.68 -2.90 6.71
N ILE A 12 12.28 -4.01 6.26
CA ILE A 12 13.04 -4.93 7.12
C ILE A 12 14.47 -4.40 7.37
N LYS A 13 15.03 -4.65 8.56
CA LYS A 13 16.45 -4.42 8.85
C LYS A 13 17.30 -5.42 8.07
N GLY A 14 17.86 -4.98 6.93
CA GLY A 14 18.86 -5.75 6.19
C GLY A 14 20.14 -5.97 7.01
N SER A 15 20.21 -7.06 7.77
CA SER A 15 21.50 -7.60 8.22
C SER A 15 22.16 -8.22 7.00
N PHE A 16 23.10 -7.50 6.39
CA PHE A 16 24.03 -8.05 5.41
C PHE A 16 24.76 -9.23 6.06
N MET A 17 24.27 -10.45 5.78
CA MET A 17 24.89 -11.69 6.18
C MET A 17 26.30 -11.73 5.58
N GLY A 18 27.31 -11.62 6.45
CA GLY A 18 28.71 -11.62 6.08
C GLY A 18 29.06 -12.78 5.15
N SER A 19 29.74 -12.43 4.05
CA SER A 19 30.26 -13.36 3.04
C SER A 19 31.08 -14.47 3.68
N ARG A 20 30.49 -15.66 3.84
CA ARG A 20 31.25 -16.88 4.06
C ARG A 20 31.88 -17.27 2.72
N LYS A 21 33.14 -16.87 2.53
CA LYS A 21 34.00 -17.30 1.42
C LYS A 21 34.00 -18.83 1.36
N ARG A 22 33.31 -19.40 0.37
CA ARG A 22 33.54 -20.78 -0.07
C ARG A 22 34.70 -20.74 -1.06
N LEU A 23 35.87 -21.21 -0.62
CA LEU A 23 36.96 -21.56 -1.51
C LEU A 23 36.50 -22.71 -2.41
N LEU A 24 36.31 -22.43 -3.70
CA LEU A 24 36.46 -23.43 -4.76
C LEU A 24 37.77 -23.14 -5.48
N GLY A 25 38.72 -24.05 -5.33
CA GLY A 25 39.82 -24.20 -6.27
C GLY A 25 39.39 -25.01 -7.50
N ILE A 26 40.34 -25.17 -8.43
CA ILE A 26 40.27 -25.80 -9.77
C ILE A 26 39.95 -24.75 -10.85
N GLY A 27 40.73 -24.58 -11.92
CA GLY A 27 41.90 -25.29 -12.39
C GLY A 27 42.49 -24.54 -13.59
N LEU A 28 43.81 -24.56 -13.69
CA LEU A 28 44.60 -23.99 -14.78
C LEU A 28 44.34 -24.79 -16.06
N PHE A 29 43.94 -24.15 -17.16
CA PHE A 29 44.15 -24.69 -18.51
C PHE A 29 44.72 -23.58 -19.40
N ALA A 30 45.97 -23.79 -19.78
CA ALA A 30 46.71 -22.98 -20.75
C ALA A 30 46.75 -23.74 -22.08
N VAL A 31 46.30 -23.11 -23.16
CA VAL A 31 46.66 -23.32 -24.57
C VAL A 31 46.31 -21.99 -25.25
N GLY A 32 47.12 -21.26 -26.02
CA GLY A 32 48.28 -21.64 -26.83
C GLY A 32 48.03 -21.23 -28.28
N SER A 33 48.35 -19.97 -28.60
CA SER A 33 48.82 -19.43 -29.90
C SER A 33 47.91 -19.45 -31.14
N LEU A 34 47.77 -18.29 -31.81
CA LEU A 34 48.30 -18.08 -33.18
C LEU A 34 48.11 -16.62 -33.65
N LEU A 35 49.25 -16.02 -34.02
CA LEU A 35 49.42 -14.74 -34.71
C LEU A 35 49.05 -14.89 -36.19
N PHE A 36 48.41 -13.87 -36.77
CA PHE A 36 48.61 -13.51 -38.16
C PHE A 36 48.79 -12.00 -38.28
N ALA A 37 50.00 -11.61 -38.64
CA ALA A 37 50.32 -10.29 -39.16
C ALA A 37 49.92 -10.25 -40.64
N ALA A 38 49.26 -9.17 -41.05
CA ALA A 38 49.18 -8.77 -42.44
C ALA A 38 49.42 -7.26 -42.52
N CYS A 39 50.60 -6.90 -43.05
CA CYS A 39 50.93 -5.56 -43.50
C CYS A 39 50.42 -5.35 -44.92
N GLY A 40 49.95 -4.15 -45.21
CA GLY A 40 49.68 -3.67 -46.57
C GLY A 40 49.37 -2.19 -46.51
N GLY A 41 50.40 -1.36 -46.63
CA GLY A 41 50.31 0.10 -46.52
C GLY A 41 49.99 0.78 -47.85
N SER A 42 49.54 2.03 -47.74
CA SER A 42 49.91 3.13 -48.62
C SER A 42 49.32 4.42 -48.08
N ASP A 43 50.22 5.39 -47.83
CA ASP A 43 49.95 6.74 -47.38
C ASP A 43 48.97 7.46 -48.31
N THR A 44 47.93 8.07 -47.75
CA THR A 44 47.36 9.32 -48.27
C THR A 44 46.81 10.10 -47.08
N ALA A 45 47.40 11.27 -46.85
CA ALA A 45 47.00 12.24 -45.85
C ALA A 45 45.48 12.47 -45.91
N THR A 46 44.82 12.15 -44.80
CA THR A 46 43.45 12.58 -44.53
C THR A 46 43.46 13.24 -43.17
N GLU A 47 43.04 14.49 -43.17
CA GLU A 47 42.90 15.35 -42.02
C GLU A 47 42.12 14.62 -40.92
N SER A 48 42.59 14.80 -39.68
CA SER A 48 41.93 14.38 -38.47
C SER A 48 40.57 15.07 -38.35
N VAL A 49 39.51 14.46 -38.88
CA VAL A 49 38.15 14.72 -38.41
C VAL A 49 37.91 13.74 -37.27
N SER A 50 38.03 14.26 -36.05
CA SER A 50 37.61 13.59 -34.83
C SER A 50 36.15 13.18 -34.96
N GLN A 51 35.92 11.91 -35.29
CA GLN A 51 34.67 11.20 -35.08
C GLN A 51 34.77 10.50 -33.71
N ASP A 52 33.65 10.46 -32.99
CA ASP A 52 33.43 9.93 -31.64
C ASP A 52 33.93 10.78 -30.47
N ALA A 53 33.16 11.01 -29.41
CA ALA A 53 31.96 10.31 -28.96
C ALA A 53 30.82 11.31 -28.71
N THR A 54 29.66 11.07 -29.32
CA THR A 54 28.41 11.48 -28.67
C THR A 54 28.36 10.68 -27.38
N ALA A 55 28.43 11.38 -26.25
CA ALA A 55 28.11 10.79 -24.96
C ALA A 55 26.69 10.22 -25.07
N VAL A 56 26.60 8.90 -25.28
CA VAL A 56 25.39 8.17 -24.99
C VAL A 56 25.10 8.53 -23.54
N ALA A 57 23.95 9.15 -23.29
CA ALA A 57 23.50 9.43 -21.94
C ALA A 57 23.66 8.12 -21.16
N ASP A 58 24.53 8.13 -20.14
CA ASP A 58 24.64 7.01 -19.23
C ASP A 58 23.20 6.66 -18.82
N GLY A 59 22.80 5.41 -19.07
CA GLY A 59 21.59 4.87 -18.47
C GLY A 59 21.64 5.12 -16.95
N PRO A 60 20.51 5.04 -16.24
CA PRO A 60 20.49 5.36 -14.82
C PRO A 60 21.63 4.61 -14.12
N ALA A 61 22.47 5.34 -13.37
CA ALA A 61 23.67 4.82 -12.72
C ALA A 61 23.37 3.88 -11.54
N CYS A 62 22.24 3.18 -11.60
CA CYS A 62 21.80 2.18 -10.65
C CYS A 62 22.09 0.78 -11.17
N ALA A 63 22.30 -0.16 -10.25
CA ALA A 63 22.63 -1.55 -10.55
C ALA A 63 21.88 -2.52 -9.63
N GLY A 64 20.76 -2.09 -9.04
CA GLY A 64 19.88 -2.96 -8.26
C GLY A 64 19.43 -4.14 -9.11
N THR A 65 19.51 -5.35 -8.56
CA THR A 65 19.18 -6.60 -9.27
C THR A 65 18.26 -7.50 -8.47
N GLU A 66 18.24 -7.35 -7.14
CA GLU A 66 17.31 -8.06 -6.27
C GLU A 66 15.89 -7.56 -6.47
N THR A 67 14.92 -8.48 -6.58
CA THR A 67 13.51 -8.15 -6.64
C THR A 67 13.03 -7.62 -5.29
N ILE A 68 12.33 -6.49 -5.30
CA ILE A 68 11.67 -5.91 -4.12
C ILE A 68 10.19 -6.26 -4.19
N LYS A 69 9.67 -6.90 -3.13
CA LYS A 69 8.27 -7.25 -2.98
C LYS A 69 7.53 -6.18 -2.18
N ILE A 70 6.50 -5.59 -2.78
CA ILE A 70 5.70 -4.53 -2.14
C ILE A 70 4.28 -5.04 -1.92
N ALA A 71 3.77 -4.88 -0.70
CA ALA A 71 2.39 -5.19 -0.37
C ALA A 71 1.43 -4.28 -1.12
N ARG A 72 0.36 -4.86 -1.69
CA ARG A 72 -0.84 -4.16 -2.15
C ARG A 72 -2.04 -4.67 -1.37
N ASN A 73 -2.67 -3.77 -0.64
CA ASN A 73 -3.92 -4.07 0.04
C ASN A 73 -5.12 -3.95 -0.92
N ASN A 74 -6.24 -4.52 -0.52
CA ASN A 74 -7.49 -4.62 -1.30
C ASN A 74 -8.30 -3.31 -1.37
N TRP A 75 -7.62 -2.16 -1.41
CA TRP A 75 -8.24 -0.86 -1.66
C TRP A 75 -7.45 -0.04 -2.69
N THR A 76 -8.14 0.91 -3.31
CA THR A 76 -7.71 1.59 -4.54
C THR A 76 -6.52 2.52 -4.31
N ALA A 77 -6.46 3.19 -3.15
CA ALA A 77 -5.30 4.03 -2.80
C ALA A 77 -4.00 3.21 -2.81
N SER A 78 -4.01 2.04 -2.15
CA SER A 78 -2.86 1.12 -2.11
C SER A 78 -2.42 0.72 -3.50
N ALA A 79 -3.38 0.33 -4.35
CA ALA A 79 -3.09 -0.05 -5.74
C ALA A 79 -2.41 1.08 -6.54
N ILE A 80 -2.80 2.34 -6.32
CA ILE A 80 -2.19 3.48 -7.01
C ILE A 80 -0.80 3.77 -6.44
N GLU A 81 -0.66 3.77 -5.12
CA GLU A 81 0.60 4.09 -4.44
C GLU A 81 1.70 3.09 -4.79
N VAL A 82 1.39 1.79 -4.77
CA VAL A 82 2.38 0.75 -5.09
C VAL A 82 2.85 0.83 -6.54
N GLU A 83 1.98 1.21 -7.48
CA GLU A 83 2.37 1.38 -8.90
C GLU A 83 3.26 2.61 -9.11
N VAL A 84 3.03 3.68 -8.34
CA VAL A 84 3.93 4.85 -8.34
C VAL A 84 5.29 4.48 -7.75
N VAL A 85 5.31 3.83 -6.59
CA VAL A 85 6.54 3.44 -5.90
C VAL A 85 7.34 2.42 -6.72
N LYS A 86 6.65 1.47 -7.36
CA LYS A 86 7.24 0.53 -8.33
C LYS A 86 8.00 1.27 -9.42
N GLN A 87 7.37 2.21 -10.10
CA GLN A 87 8.00 2.97 -11.17
C GLN A 87 9.22 3.76 -10.67
N LEU A 88 9.15 4.33 -9.47
CA LEU A 88 10.28 5.04 -8.87
C LEU A 88 11.44 4.11 -8.55
N ILE A 89 11.19 2.93 -7.99
CA ILE A 89 12.22 1.94 -7.69
C ILE A 89 12.86 1.41 -8.99
N GLU A 90 12.05 0.98 -9.95
CA GLU A 90 12.55 0.43 -11.21
C GLU A 90 13.35 1.48 -12.01
N THR A 91 12.92 2.75 -11.98
CA THR A 91 13.60 3.83 -12.72
C THR A 91 14.88 4.32 -12.04
N ASN A 92 14.86 4.47 -10.71
CA ASN A 92 15.95 5.15 -9.99
C ASN A 92 16.91 4.18 -9.29
N LEU A 93 16.46 2.98 -8.96
CA LEU A 93 17.25 1.96 -8.26
C LEU A 93 17.57 0.74 -9.15
N CYS A 94 16.90 0.61 -10.30
CA CYS A 94 17.05 -0.49 -11.25
C CYS A 94 16.59 -1.86 -10.71
N ASN A 95 16.09 -1.93 -9.47
CA ASN A 95 15.54 -3.14 -8.87
C ASN A 95 14.20 -3.50 -9.54
N PRO A 96 14.00 -4.77 -9.94
CA PRO A 96 12.67 -5.26 -10.31
C PRO A 96 11.70 -5.17 -9.12
N VAL A 97 10.43 -4.87 -9.37
CA VAL A 97 9.41 -4.86 -8.32
C VAL A 97 8.31 -5.87 -8.58
N GLU A 98 8.07 -6.72 -7.58
CA GLU A 98 6.92 -7.62 -7.50
C GLU A 98 5.86 -7.01 -6.57
N ILE A 99 4.62 -6.93 -7.04
CA ILE A 99 3.48 -6.50 -6.23
C ILE A 99 2.81 -7.75 -5.66
N VAL A 100 2.66 -7.79 -4.34
CA VAL A 100 2.07 -8.92 -3.61
C VAL A 100 0.72 -8.48 -3.04
N ASP A 101 -0.36 -9.06 -3.56
CA ASP A 101 -1.70 -8.87 -3.00
C ASP A 101 -1.79 -9.52 -1.62
N ILE A 102 -2.17 -8.74 -0.60
CA ILE A 102 -2.22 -9.23 0.78
C ILE A 102 -3.36 -8.60 1.59
N ASP A 103 -3.91 -9.40 2.51
CA ASP A 103 -4.81 -8.95 3.56
C ASP A 103 -4.09 -7.99 4.52
N GLU A 104 -4.72 -6.88 4.91
CA GLU A 104 -4.13 -5.90 5.83
C GLU A 104 -3.57 -6.54 7.10
N ASN A 105 -4.31 -7.48 7.70
CA ASN A 105 -3.92 -8.12 8.97
C ASN A 105 -2.76 -9.12 8.82
N ALA A 106 -2.46 -9.55 7.60
CA ALA A 106 -1.33 -10.45 7.31
C ALA A 106 -0.06 -9.68 6.94
N MET A 107 -0.17 -8.37 6.66
CA MET A 107 0.86 -7.56 6.05
C MET A 107 2.12 -7.44 6.90
N ILE A 108 2.01 -6.97 8.14
CA ILE A 108 3.19 -6.72 9.00
C ILE A 108 3.88 -8.04 9.40
N ALA A 109 3.11 -9.11 9.62
CA ALA A 109 3.67 -10.44 9.86
C ALA A 109 4.40 -10.97 8.60
N GLY A 110 3.83 -10.75 7.41
CA GLY A 110 4.47 -11.05 6.13
C GLY A 110 5.80 -10.30 5.98
N MET A 111 5.85 -9.03 6.38
CA MET A 111 7.10 -8.25 6.42
C MET A 111 8.11 -8.83 7.41
N SER A 112 7.71 -9.14 8.64
CA SER A 112 8.61 -9.74 9.64
C SER A 112 9.23 -11.06 9.16
N SER A 113 8.46 -11.88 8.44
CA SER A 113 8.91 -13.16 7.90
C SER A 113 9.81 -13.06 6.65
N GLY A 114 9.82 -11.90 5.98
CA GLY A 114 10.52 -11.68 4.70
C GLY A 114 9.74 -12.11 3.46
N ASP A 115 8.44 -12.39 3.59
CA ASP A 115 7.57 -12.67 2.45
C ASP A 115 7.27 -11.39 1.64
N ILE A 116 7.31 -10.23 2.29
CA ILE A 116 7.15 -8.88 1.73
C ILE A 116 8.31 -8.00 2.23
N ASP A 117 8.88 -7.17 1.36
CA ASP A 117 10.00 -6.30 1.73
C ASP A 117 9.56 -4.92 2.23
N ALA A 118 8.46 -4.40 1.69
CA ALA A 118 7.96 -3.08 2.02
C ALA A 118 6.42 -2.99 1.95
N ASN A 119 5.87 -2.12 2.80
CA ASN A 119 4.54 -1.59 2.62
C ASN A 119 4.59 -0.05 2.65
N VAL A 120 3.82 0.56 1.77
CA VAL A 120 3.83 2.02 1.55
C VAL A 120 2.59 2.68 2.13
N GLU A 121 1.61 1.90 2.60
CA GLU A 121 0.36 2.41 3.11
C GLU A 121 -0.04 1.73 4.42
N VAL A 122 0.37 2.28 5.57
CA VAL A 122 -0.07 1.81 6.90
C VAL A 122 -0.96 2.87 7.54
N TRP A 123 -2.20 2.48 7.82
CA TRP A 123 -3.16 3.28 8.58
C TRP A 123 -2.94 3.10 10.09
N PRO A 124 -2.46 4.12 10.83
CA PRO A 124 -2.18 3.98 12.26
C PRO A 124 -3.40 3.66 13.12
N SER A 125 -4.61 4.00 12.63
CA SER A 125 -5.86 3.70 13.33
C SER A 125 -6.17 2.20 13.40
N GLY A 126 -5.62 1.42 12.47
CA GLY A 126 -5.77 -0.03 12.41
C GLY A 126 -4.64 -0.79 13.09
N PHE A 127 -3.48 -0.14 13.28
CA PHE A 127 -2.25 -0.79 13.73
C PHE A 127 -2.36 -1.37 15.14
N THR A 128 -2.19 -2.67 15.24
CA THR A 128 -2.44 -3.46 16.45
C THR A 128 -1.20 -3.57 17.36
N PRO A 129 -1.38 -3.87 18.67
CA PRO A 129 -0.26 -4.20 19.55
C PRO A 129 0.59 -5.38 19.06
N GLU A 130 -0.03 -6.36 18.42
CA GLU A 130 0.64 -7.51 17.82
C GLU A 130 1.57 -7.09 16.68
N GLU A 131 1.11 -6.17 15.82
CA GLU A 131 1.94 -5.60 14.74
C GLU A 131 3.06 -4.71 15.28
N GLN A 132 2.78 -3.93 16.33
CA GLN A 132 3.80 -3.12 17.01
C GLN A 132 4.94 -3.95 17.59
N ALA A 133 4.67 -5.19 18.03
CA ALA A 133 5.72 -6.08 18.54
C ALA A 133 6.82 -6.38 17.49
N PHE A 134 6.47 -6.48 16.21
CA PHE A 134 7.44 -6.66 15.12
C PHE A 134 8.30 -5.42 14.86
N VAL A 135 7.77 -4.24 15.17
CA VAL A 135 8.55 -2.99 15.11
C VAL A 135 9.49 -2.90 16.31
N ASP A 136 8.99 -3.25 17.50
CA ASP A 136 9.72 -3.18 18.76
C ASP A 136 10.90 -4.18 18.81
N ASP A 137 10.73 -5.38 18.23
CA ASP A 137 11.80 -6.37 18.12
C ASP A 137 12.80 -6.09 16.97
N GLY A 138 12.44 -5.16 16.07
CA GLY A 138 13.26 -4.70 14.97
C GLY A 138 13.26 -5.60 13.74
N SER A 139 12.37 -6.59 13.65
CA SER A 139 12.12 -7.37 12.44
C SER A 139 11.47 -6.52 11.34
N VAL A 140 10.65 -5.54 11.73
CA VAL A 140 10.10 -4.50 10.86
C VAL A 140 10.59 -3.12 11.32
N VAL A 141 10.89 -2.23 10.40
CA VAL A 141 11.46 -0.89 10.64
C VAL A 141 10.52 0.14 10.05
N ASN A 142 10.08 1.11 10.85
CA ASN A 142 9.37 2.28 10.33
C ASN A 142 10.36 3.20 9.57
N MET A 143 10.10 3.45 8.30
CA MET A 143 10.85 4.31 7.38
C MET A 143 10.36 5.77 7.33
N GLY A 144 9.35 6.13 8.12
CA GLY A 144 8.81 7.49 8.23
C GLY A 144 7.61 7.75 7.34
N GLU A 145 7.19 9.02 7.27
CA GLU A 145 5.91 9.39 6.66
C GLU A 145 6.03 9.73 5.16
N LEU A 146 4.99 9.37 4.38
CA LEU A 146 4.87 9.76 2.96
C LEU A 146 4.27 11.17 2.76
N GLY A 147 3.72 11.77 3.83
CA GLY A 147 3.11 13.10 3.79
C GLY A 147 1.66 13.15 3.28
N ALA A 148 1.05 12.00 2.98
CA ALA A 148 -0.41 11.92 2.82
C ALA A 148 -1.10 12.28 4.15
N VAL A 149 -2.36 12.74 4.11
CA VAL A 149 -3.17 12.96 5.32
C VAL A 149 -4.52 12.31 5.09
N GLY A 150 -4.69 11.14 5.71
CA GLY A 150 -5.91 10.35 5.61
C GLY A 150 -6.99 10.86 6.57
N LYS A 151 -8.25 10.60 6.25
CA LYS A 151 -9.37 10.81 7.16
C LYS A 151 -10.28 9.60 7.14
N ILE A 152 -10.06 8.71 8.09
CA ILE A 152 -10.88 7.51 8.24
C ILE A 152 -11.87 7.66 9.38
N GLY A 153 -13.06 7.08 9.21
CA GLY A 153 -14.08 7.07 10.25
C GLY A 153 -15.48 6.96 9.68
N TRP A 154 -16.46 7.44 10.45
CA TRP A 154 -17.86 7.39 10.04
C TRP A 154 -18.25 8.65 9.27
N PHE A 155 -18.78 8.44 8.07
CA PHE A 155 -19.31 9.46 7.19
C PHE A 155 -20.81 9.27 7.01
N ILE A 156 -21.51 10.36 6.78
CA ILE A 156 -22.91 10.37 6.40
C ILE A 156 -23.07 11.08 5.06
N THR A 157 -24.05 10.65 4.27
CA THR A 157 -24.40 11.36 3.04
C THR A 157 -25.03 12.73 3.35
N PRO A 158 -24.90 13.75 2.48
CA PRO A 158 -25.48 15.08 2.71
C PRO A 158 -26.99 15.05 2.99
N ASN A 159 -27.75 14.24 2.25
CA ASN A 159 -29.19 14.07 2.46
C ASN A 159 -29.53 13.50 3.85
N ALA A 160 -28.63 12.71 4.46
CA ALA A 160 -28.82 12.22 5.81
C ALA A 160 -28.78 13.37 6.83
N LEU A 161 -27.83 14.30 6.67
CA LEU A 161 -27.73 15.48 7.53
C LEU A 161 -28.88 16.47 7.31
N GLU A 162 -29.36 16.61 6.07
CA GLU A 162 -30.53 17.43 5.74
C GLU A 162 -31.81 16.89 6.37
N GLN A 163 -32.00 15.56 6.34
CA GLN A 163 -33.17 14.89 6.93
C GLN A 163 -33.09 14.83 8.46
N PHE A 164 -31.88 14.65 9.00
CA PHE A 164 -31.62 14.49 10.43
C PHE A 164 -30.49 15.43 10.87
N PRO A 165 -30.78 16.73 11.11
CA PRO A 165 -29.76 17.72 11.51
C PRO A 165 -28.99 17.37 12.79
N GLN A 166 -29.57 16.53 13.66
CA GLN A 166 -28.91 15.99 14.85
C GLN A 166 -27.69 15.10 14.53
N LEU A 167 -27.55 14.60 13.30
CA LEU A 167 -26.38 13.85 12.83
C LEU A 167 -25.11 14.72 12.67
N ALA A 168 -25.20 16.02 12.93
CA ALA A 168 -24.03 16.88 13.07
C ALA A 168 -23.09 16.41 14.21
N THR A 169 -23.61 15.64 15.17
CA THR A 169 -22.81 14.94 16.18
C THR A 169 -23.22 13.47 16.26
N TRP A 170 -22.32 12.63 16.76
CA TRP A 170 -22.56 11.18 16.83
C TRP A 170 -23.74 10.83 17.76
N GLU A 171 -24.05 11.66 18.75
CA GLU A 171 -25.18 11.47 19.67
C GLU A 171 -26.52 11.42 18.93
N GLY A 172 -26.65 12.06 17.76
CA GLY A 172 -27.83 11.96 16.91
C GLY A 172 -28.15 10.53 16.48
N LEU A 173 -27.15 9.64 16.45
CA LEU A 173 -27.34 8.21 16.14
C LEU A 173 -28.11 7.45 17.23
N LYS A 174 -28.32 8.04 18.41
CA LYS A 174 -29.15 7.45 19.47
C LYS A 174 -30.64 7.63 19.25
N ASP A 175 -31.03 8.48 18.29
CA ASP A 175 -32.43 8.74 17.98
C ASP A 175 -33.07 7.52 17.28
N PRO A 176 -34.16 6.94 17.82
CA PRO A 176 -34.85 5.81 17.20
C PRO A 176 -35.36 6.09 15.78
N GLU A 177 -35.74 7.34 15.47
CA GLU A 177 -36.19 7.70 14.12
C GLU A 177 -35.01 7.70 13.12
N VAL A 178 -33.82 8.07 13.60
CA VAL A 178 -32.58 7.92 12.83
C VAL A 178 -32.28 6.44 12.61
N ALA A 179 -32.24 5.61 13.65
CA ALA A 179 -31.98 4.18 13.49
C ALA A 179 -32.95 3.53 12.49
N LYS A 180 -34.24 3.84 12.60
CA LYS A 180 -35.29 3.34 11.69
C LYS A 180 -35.09 3.80 10.24
N ALA A 181 -34.70 5.05 10.01
CA ALA A 181 -34.48 5.58 8.66
C ALA A 181 -33.27 4.94 7.96
N PHE A 182 -32.29 4.46 8.72
CA PHE A 182 -31.09 3.80 8.20
C PHE A 182 -31.21 2.27 8.16
N ALA A 183 -32.34 1.70 8.59
CA ALA A 183 -32.55 0.27 8.62
C ALA A 183 -32.65 -0.34 7.21
N THR A 184 -32.17 -1.57 7.06
CA THR A 184 -32.34 -2.37 5.85
C THR A 184 -33.03 -3.69 6.16
N ALA A 185 -33.40 -4.44 5.12
CA ALA A 185 -33.93 -5.79 5.30
C ALA A 185 -32.97 -6.72 6.08
N ALA A 186 -31.65 -6.49 5.99
CA ALA A 186 -30.64 -7.31 6.67
C ALA A 186 -30.42 -6.93 8.14
N THR A 187 -30.76 -5.69 8.52
CA THR A 187 -30.62 -5.20 9.90
C THR A 187 -31.95 -5.17 10.66
N GLY A 188 -33.07 -5.43 10.00
CA GLY A 188 -34.38 -5.52 10.62
C GLY A 188 -34.86 -4.16 11.12
N SER A 189 -35.10 -4.02 12.42
CA SER A 189 -35.46 -2.74 13.03
C SER A 189 -34.27 -1.84 13.34
N GLN A 190 -33.06 -2.40 13.38
CA GLN A 190 -31.85 -1.66 13.71
C GLN A 190 -31.37 -0.87 12.50
N GLY A 191 -30.80 0.31 12.75
CA GLY A 191 -30.12 1.08 11.72
C GLY A 191 -28.94 0.29 11.16
N ARG A 192 -28.61 0.50 9.88
CA ARG A 192 -27.44 -0.10 9.29
C ARG A 192 -26.25 0.85 9.35
N LEU A 193 -25.13 0.36 9.85
CA LEU A 193 -23.83 0.97 9.67
C LEU A 193 -23.07 0.21 8.59
N LEU A 194 -22.86 0.84 7.43
CA LEU A 194 -22.21 0.23 6.28
C LEU A 194 -20.68 0.17 6.53
N ALA A 195 -20.14 -1.02 6.73
CA ALA A 195 -18.70 -1.27 6.73
C ALA A 195 -18.24 -1.80 5.37
N MET A 196 -16.95 -1.74 5.12
CA MET A 196 -16.37 -2.06 3.81
C MET A 196 -16.01 -3.54 3.69
N ASP A 197 -14.74 -3.86 3.47
CA ASP A 197 -14.23 -5.21 3.49
C ASP A 197 -14.05 -5.70 4.94
N PRO A 198 -14.51 -6.91 5.30
CA PRO A 198 -14.23 -7.50 6.61
C PRO A 198 -12.74 -7.67 6.93
N SER A 199 -11.85 -7.65 5.93
CA SER A 199 -10.41 -7.70 6.15
C SER A 199 -9.83 -6.39 6.69
N PHE A 200 -10.56 -5.28 6.62
CA PHE A 200 -10.02 -3.99 7.09
C PHE A 200 -9.99 -3.95 8.61
N SER A 201 -8.98 -3.25 9.14
CA SER A 201 -8.79 -3.00 10.56
C SER A 201 -9.85 -2.02 11.06
N SER A 202 -10.99 -2.58 11.47
CA SER A 202 -12.23 -1.85 11.69
C SER A 202 -12.82 -2.17 13.08
N TYR A 203 -13.44 -1.18 13.72
CA TYR A 203 -13.91 -1.27 15.12
C TYR A 203 -15.40 -0.90 15.26
N GLU A 204 -16.17 -0.97 14.18
CA GLU A 204 -17.53 -0.44 14.10
C GLU A 204 -18.46 -1.16 15.07
N GLU A 205 -18.36 -2.50 15.16
CA GLU A 205 -19.18 -3.30 16.07
C GLU A 205 -18.93 -2.94 17.53
N PRO A 206 -17.68 -2.97 18.05
CA PRO A 206 -17.43 -2.60 19.44
C PRO A 206 -17.73 -1.13 19.71
N VAL A 207 -17.45 -0.21 18.77
CA VAL A 207 -17.77 1.22 18.94
C VAL A 207 -19.29 1.43 19.03
N ALA A 208 -20.08 0.88 18.09
CA ALA A 208 -21.54 1.01 18.11
C ALA A 208 -22.15 0.43 19.40
N LYS A 209 -21.65 -0.73 19.84
CA LYS A 209 -22.07 -1.38 21.09
C LYS A 209 -21.73 -0.52 22.32
N ASN A 210 -20.50 -0.02 22.42
CA ASN A 210 -20.05 0.77 23.57
C ASN A 210 -20.76 2.13 23.65
N LEU A 211 -21.14 2.69 22.51
CA LEU A 211 -21.92 3.93 22.43
C LEU A 211 -23.42 3.72 22.67
N GLY A 212 -23.89 2.46 22.72
CA GLY A 212 -25.29 2.10 22.92
C GLY A 212 -26.17 2.49 21.74
N LEU A 213 -25.65 2.38 20.51
CA LEU A 213 -26.38 2.70 19.29
C LEU A 213 -27.26 1.53 18.88
N ASP A 214 -28.49 1.80 18.42
CA ASP A 214 -29.37 0.78 17.83
C ASP A 214 -29.03 0.56 16.35
N PHE A 215 -27.76 0.24 16.10
CA PHE A 215 -27.18 0.05 14.79
C PHE A 215 -26.48 -1.30 14.71
N LYS A 216 -26.58 -1.93 13.54
CA LYS A 216 -25.88 -3.17 13.20
C LYS A 216 -24.93 -2.92 12.04
N VAL A 217 -23.71 -3.41 12.19
CA VAL A 217 -22.71 -3.38 11.12
C VAL A 217 -23.12 -4.33 10.00
N GLN A 218 -23.04 -3.86 8.77
CA GLN A 218 -23.20 -4.66 7.57
C GLN A 218 -22.03 -4.39 6.65
N TYR A 219 -21.24 -5.41 6.36
CA TYR A 219 -20.12 -5.33 5.42
C TYR A 219 -20.62 -5.43 3.98
N SER A 220 -20.12 -4.55 3.12
CA SER A 220 -20.33 -4.62 1.67
C SER A 220 -19.45 -5.68 1.00
N GLY A 221 -18.31 -6.01 1.64
CA GLY A 221 -17.36 -7.02 1.18
C GLY A 221 -16.24 -6.51 0.26
N SER A 222 -16.22 -5.22 -0.10
CA SER A 222 -15.11 -4.58 -0.83
C SER A 222 -15.32 -3.06 -0.94
N GLU A 223 -14.27 -2.29 -1.25
CA GLU A 223 -14.41 -0.86 -1.56
C GLU A 223 -15.37 -0.62 -2.75
N ALA A 224 -15.25 -1.42 -3.81
CA ALA A 224 -16.12 -1.31 -4.99
C ALA A 224 -17.60 -1.55 -4.65
N ALA A 225 -17.89 -2.55 -3.80
CA ALA A 225 -19.25 -2.81 -3.33
C ALA A 225 -19.79 -1.66 -2.47
N THR A 226 -18.96 -1.11 -1.57
CA THR A 226 -19.32 0.08 -0.78
C THR A 226 -19.67 1.26 -1.68
N GLN A 227 -18.84 1.54 -2.69
CA GLN A 227 -19.07 2.64 -3.64
C GLN A 227 -20.37 2.47 -4.42
N ALA A 228 -20.61 1.28 -4.96
CA ALA A 228 -21.85 0.98 -5.68
C ALA A 228 -23.09 1.20 -4.79
N GLU A 229 -22.99 0.84 -3.51
CA GLU A 229 -24.09 0.98 -2.57
C GLU A 229 -24.35 2.43 -2.16
N ILE A 230 -23.30 3.22 -1.92
CA ILE A 230 -23.41 4.67 -1.65
C ILE A 230 -24.08 5.37 -2.84
N ILE A 231 -23.66 5.06 -4.06
CA ILE A 231 -24.25 5.62 -5.29
C ILE A 231 -25.74 5.27 -5.36
N ALA A 232 -26.09 3.98 -5.27
CA ALA A 232 -27.47 3.52 -5.38
C ALA A 232 -28.38 4.12 -4.29
N ALA A 233 -27.89 4.23 -3.05
CA ALA A 233 -28.65 4.83 -1.96
C ALA A 233 -28.83 6.34 -2.15
N THR A 234 -27.79 7.04 -2.62
CA THR A 234 -27.83 8.47 -2.91
C THR A 234 -28.84 8.76 -4.03
N GLU A 235 -28.81 7.99 -5.12
CA GLU A 235 -29.78 8.11 -6.23
C GLU A 235 -31.22 7.82 -5.78
N ALA A 236 -31.40 6.91 -4.82
CA ALA A 236 -32.69 6.61 -4.22
C ALA A 236 -33.11 7.62 -3.12
N GLY A 237 -32.31 8.65 -2.83
CA GLY A 237 -32.57 9.63 -1.77
C GLY A 237 -32.53 9.05 -0.35
N LYS A 238 -31.96 7.86 -0.17
CA LYS A 238 -31.88 7.17 1.12
C LYS A 238 -30.66 7.68 1.91
N PRO A 239 -30.79 7.91 3.22
CA PRO A 239 -29.64 8.29 4.04
C PRO A 239 -28.69 7.10 4.22
N VAL A 240 -27.38 7.36 4.24
CA VAL A 240 -26.34 6.35 4.50
C VAL A 240 -25.39 6.84 5.57
N ILE A 241 -25.02 5.94 6.50
CA ILE A 241 -23.86 6.07 7.38
C ILE A 241 -22.90 4.93 7.04
N MET A 242 -21.64 5.27 6.89
CA MET A 242 -20.60 4.36 6.39
C MET A 242 -19.29 4.56 7.13
N TYR A 243 -18.57 3.47 7.36
CA TYR A 243 -17.12 3.52 7.60
C TYR A 243 -16.42 3.70 6.26
N TYR A 244 -15.62 4.76 6.12
CA TYR A 244 -14.96 5.14 4.87
C TYR A 244 -13.69 5.96 5.12
N TRP A 245 -12.95 6.31 4.06
CA TRP A 245 -11.76 7.19 4.09
C TRP A 245 -11.71 8.26 2.99
#